data_AF-A0A9X4SA03-F1
#
_entry.id   AF-A0A9X4SA03-F1
#
_cell.length_a   1.000
_cell.length_b   1.000
_cell.length_c   1.000
_cell.angle_alpha   90.00
_cell.angle_beta   90.00
_cell.angle_gamma   90.00
#
_symmetry.space_group_name_H-M   'P 1'
#
loop_
_entity.id
_entity.type
_entity.pdbx_description
1 polymer ?
#
loop_
_entity_poly.entity_id
_entity_poly.type
_entity_poly.pdbx_seq_one_letter_code
_entity_poly.pdbx_strand_id
1 'polypeptide(L)'
;MSSVLAHTAHPSLVAPIAAWFHEGLQRARALLSARLLAVTTPRKLTRFEEAEQVRAMAMDLLDSDPAFAQDLFAAADRHEVE
;
A
#
# COMPACT_ATOMS: atom_id res chain seq x y z
N MET A 1 19.43 4.00 -68.76
CA MET A 1 20.06 2.83 -68.12
C MET A 1 19.95 3.01 -66.62
N SER A 2 19.07 2.24 -65.97
CA SER A 2 18.72 2.35 -64.55
C SER A 2 19.83 1.79 -63.67
N SER A 3 20.21 2.47 -62.59
CA SER A 3 20.97 1.84 -61.51
C SER A 3 20.31 2.14 -60.17
N VAL A 4 19.56 1.13 -59.74
CA VAL A 4 19.03 0.95 -58.40
C VAL A 4 20.21 0.58 -57.51
N LEU A 5 20.47 1.35 -56.46
CA LEU A 5 21.12 0.82 -55.26
C LEU A 5 20.31 1.28 -54.05
N ALA A 6 19.27 0.50 -53.76
CA ALA A 6 18.64 0.45 -52.47
C ALA A 6 19.71 0.06 -51.45
N HIS A 7 20.19 1.04 -50.69
CA HIS A 7 21.02 0.81 -49.53
C HIS A 7 20.15 0.13 -48.47
N THR A 8 20.28 -1.20 -48.38
CA THR A 8 19.66 -2.01 -47.36
C THR A 8 20.26 -1.65 -46.00
N ALA A 9 19.49 -0.90 -45.21
CA ALA A 9 19.77 -0.71 -43.79
C ALA A 9 19.80 -2.09 -43.11
N HIS A 10 20.97 -2.47 -42.59
CA HIS A 10 21.18 -3.72 -41.88
C HIS A 10 20.33 -3.76 -40.59
N PRO A 11 19.57 -4.83 -40.31
CA PRO A 11 18.94 -5.01 -39.01
C PRO A 11 20.03 -5.31 -37.96
N SER A 12 20.08 -4.45 -36.94
CA SER A 12 20.93 -4.57 -35.76
C SER A 12 20.75 -5.92 -35.05
N LEU A 13 21.74 -6.81 -35.16
CA LEU A 13 21.78 -8.11 -34.48
C LEU A 13 22.17 -8.03 -32.98
N VAL A 14 22.26 -6.82 -32.41
CA VAL A 14 22.60 -6.61 -30.98
C VAL A 14 21.37 -6.73 -30.07
N ALA A 15 20.18 -6.85 -30.64
CA ALA A 15 18.91 -6.71 -29.94
C ALA A 15 18.46 -7.84 -28.99
N PRO A 16 18.89 -9.12 -29.09
CA PRO A 16 18.21 -10.15 -28.32
C PRO A 16 18.53 -10.05 -26.82
N ILE A 17 19.81 -10.03 -26.41
CA ILE A 17 20.20 -10.14 -24.99
C ILE A 17 19.74 -8.94 -24.15
N ALA A 18 19.84 -7.73 -24.70
CA ALA A 18 19.41 -6.51 -24.01
C ALA A 18 17.89 -6.50 -23.77
N ALA A 19 17.09 -7.05 -24.69
CA ALA A 19 15.64 -7.09 -24.56
C ALA A 19 15.18 -7.88 -23.32
N TRP A 20 15.78 -9.06 -23.06
CA TRP A 20 15.49 -9.87 -21.86
C TRP A 20 15.81 -9.13 -20.57
N PHE A 21 16.93 -8.40 -20.56
CA PHE A 21 17.35 -7.63 -19.39
C PHE A 21 16.41 -6.47 -19.09
N HIS A 22 16.01 -5.72 -20.13
CA HIS A 22 15.02 -4.65 -20.00
C HIS A 22 13.66 -5.18 -19.54
N GLU A 23 13.20 -6.30 -20.08
CA GLU A 23 11.93 -6.91 -19.66
C GLU A 23 11.96 -7.35 -18.18
N GLY A 24 13.06 -7.95 -17.74
CA GLY A 24 13.27 -8.31 -16.34
C GLY A 24 13.28 -7.07 -15.41
N LEU A 25 13.98 -6.01 -15.81
CA LEU A 25 14.04 -4.76 -15.04
C LEU A 25 12.67 -4.07 -14.96
N GLN A 26 11.90 -4.06 -16.04
CA GLN A 26 10.56 -3.49 -16.05
C GLN A 26 9.60 -4.28 -15.13
N ARG A 27 9.66 -5.62 -15.13
CA ARG A 27 8.89 -6.45 -14.20
C ARG A 27 9.28 -6.20 -12.75
N ALA A 28 10.58 -6.16 -12.44
CA ALA A 28 11.06 -5.90 -11.09
C ALA A 28 10.62 -4.52 -10.59
N ARG A 29 10.71 -3.51 -11.45
CA ARG A 29 10.26 -2.14 -11.15
C ARG A 29 8.74 -2.08 -10.95
N ALA A 30 7.96 -2.78 -11.78
CA ALA A 30 6.50 -2.87 -11.63
C ALA A 30 6.10 -3.53 -10.30
N LEU A 31 6.76 -4.61 -9.91
CA LEU A 31 6.53 -5.28 -8.62
C LEU A 31 6.92 -4.38 -7.44
N LEU A 32 8.05 -3.69 -7.53
CA LEU A 32 8.48 -2.74 -6.50
C LEU A 32 7.49 -1.57 -6.39
N SER A 33 7.06 -0.99 -7.50
CA SER A 33 6.06 0.08 -7.48
C SER A 33 4.72 -0.40 -6.92
N ALA A 34 4.26 -1.59 -7.29
CA ALA A 34 3.04 -2.17 -6.77
C ALA A 34 3.12 -2.41 -5.26
N ARG A 35 4.30 -2.79 -4.75
CA ARG A 35 4.54 -2.95 -3.30
C ARG A 35 4.59 -1.62 -2.56
N LEU A 36 5.22 -0.59 -3.14
CA LEU A 36 5.29 0.74 -2.53
C LEU A 36 3.95 1.46 -2.54
N LEU A 37 3.14 1.21 -3.57
CA LEU A 37 1.77 1.72 -3.73
C LEU A 37 0.73 0.77 -3.14
N ALA A 38 1.14 -0.33 -2.50
CA ALA A 38 0.24 -1.22 -1.81
C ALA A 38 -0.32 -0.46 -0.59
N VAL A 39 -1.42 0.25 -0.83
CA VAL A 39 -2.26 0.78 0.22
C VAL A 39 -2.77 -0.42 1.00
N THR A 40 -2.26 -0.58 2.23
CA THR A 40 -2.87 -1.48 3.18
C THR A 40 -4.26 -0.94 3.44
N THR A 41 -5.28 -1.57 2.87
CA THR A 41 -6.66 -1.27 3.24
C THR A 41 -6.77 -1.50 4.74
N PRO A 42 -7.09 -0.46 5.54
CA PRO A 42 -7.21 -0.64 6.97
C PRO A 42 -8.27 -1.70 7.21
N ARG A 43 -7.90 -2.75 7.96
CA ARG A 43 -8.84 -3.79 8.37
C ARG A 43 -9.94 -3.09 9.15
N LYS A 44 -11.20 -3.30 8.75
CA LYS A 44 -12.34 -2.87 9.56
C LYS A 44 -12.25 -3.55 10.92
N LEU A 45 -12.16 -2.74 11.97
CA LEU A 45 -12.19 -3.22 13.33
C LEU A 45 -13.61 -3.71 13.64
N THR A 46 -13.68 -4.73 14.48
CA THR A 46 -14.96 -5.10 15.08
C THR A 46 -15.35 -4.05 16.11
N ARG A 47 -16.64 -3.93 16.43
CA ARG A 47 -17.11 -2.99 17.47
C ARG A 47 -16.41 -3.21 18.82
N PHE A 48 -16.13 -4.47 19.15
CA PHE A 48 -15.34 -4.85 20.32
C PHE A 48 -13.93 -4.25 20.28
N GLU A 49 -13.23 -4.35 19.15
CA GLU A 49 -11.87 -3.82 19.01
C GLU A 49 -11.84 -2.29 19.04
N GLU A 50 -12.86 -1.63 18.48
CA GLU A 50 -13.01 -0.17 18.57
C GLU A 50 -13.29 0.25 20.02
N ALA A 51 -14.19 -0.44 20.72
CA ALA A 51 -14.45 -0.19 22.14
C ALA A 51 -13.19 -0.38 22.99
N GLU A 52 -12.38 -1.41 22.70
CA GLU A 52 -11.15 -1.67 23.46
C GLU A 52 -10.08 -0.59 23.23
N GLN A 53 -9.99 -0.02 22.02
CA GLN A 53 -9.13 1.15 21.79
C GLN A 53 -9.59 2.38 22.60
N VAL A 54 -10.91 2.57 22.73
CA VAL A 54 -11.47 3.65 23.56
C VAL A 54 -11.17 3.41 25.05
N ARG A 55 -11.25 2.16 25.53
CA ARG A 55 -10.88 1.81 26.91
C ARG A 55 -9.39 2.04 27.17
N ALA A 56 -8.52 1.70 26.22
CA ALA A 56 -7.08 1.97 26.32
C ALA A 56 -6.80 3.49 26.41
N MET A 57 -7.47 4.30 25.59
CA MET A 57 -7.38 5.77 25.68
C MET A 57 -7.87 6.30 27.03
N ALA A 58 -8.96 5.74 27.57
CA ALA A 58 -9.47 6.10 28.88
C ALA A 58 -8.47 5.78 30.01
N MET A 59 -7.76 4.66 29.91
CA MET A 59 -6.70 4.30 30.87
C MET A 59 -5.56 5.33 30.87
N ASP A 60 -5.12 5.77 29.70
CA ASP A 60 -4.05 6.79 29.58
C ASP A 60 -4.46 8.14 30.18
N LEU A 61 -5.76 8.44 30.14
CA LEU A 61 -6.33 9.71 30.65
C LEU A 61 -6.68 9.65 32.13
N LEU A 62 -6.74 8.47 32.74
CA LEU A 62 -7.26 8.28 34.10
C LEU A 62 -6.55 9.16 35.15
N ASP A 63 -5.24 9.34 35.02
CA ASP A 63 -4.42 10.13 35.96
C ASP A 63 -4.53 11.64 35.74
N SER A 64 -4.88 12.08 34.53
CA SER A 64 -4.89 13.50 34.14
C SER A 64 -6.29 14.11 34.09
N ASP A 65 -7.27 13.34 33.61
CA ASP A 65 -8.67 13.70 33.54
C ASP A 65 -9.56 12.46 33.82
N PRO A 66 -9.77 12.13 35.10
CA PRO A 66 -10.55 10.97 35.50
C PRO A 66 -12.05 11.10 35.13
N ALA A 67 -12.58 12.32 35.02
CA ALA A 67 -13.98 12.52 34.64
C ALA A 67 -14.18 12.17 33.17
N PHE A 68 -13.30 12.66 32.30
CA PHE A 68 -13.35 12.32 30.88
C PHE A 68 -13.03 10.85 30.63
N ALA A 69 -12.10 10.24 31.38
CA ALA A 69 -11.84 8.80 31.31
C ALA A 69 -13.10 7.96 31.62
N GLN A 70 -13.89 8.34 32.64
CA GLN A 70 -15.16 7.67 32.95
C GLN A 70 -16.18 7.77 31.82
N ASP A 71 -16.29 8.94 31.18
CA ASP A 71 -17.16 9.14 30.03
C ASP A 71 -16.73 8.25 28.84
N LEU A 72 -15.43 8.10 28.61
CA LEU A 72 -14.89 7.22 27.57
C LEU A 72 -15.16 5.73 27.86
N PHE A 73 -15.02 5.27 29.11
CA PHE A 73 -15.41 3.91 29.48
C PHE A 73 -16.90 3.66 29.22
N ALA A 74 -17.77 4.58 29.64
CA ALA A 74 -19.21 4.46 29.40
C ALA A 74 -19.55 4.51 27.90
N ALA A 75 -18.82 5.28 27.10
CA ALA A 75 -18.97 5.32 25.65
C ALA A 75 -18.55 3.99 25.00
N ALA A 76 -17.43 3.40 25.43
CA ALA A 76 -16.95 2.10 24.94
C ALA A 76 -17.97 0.98 25.22
N ASP A 77 -18.54 0.96 26.42
CA ASP A 77 -19.53 -0.05 26.79
C ASP A 77 -20.82 0.08 25.95
N ARG A 78 -21.26 1.31 25.65
CA ARG A 78 -22.39 1.52 24.72
C ARG A 78 -22.06 1.10 23.28
N HIS A 79 -20.85 1.40 22.81
CA HIS A 79 -20.39 1.08 21.45
C HIS A 79 -20.30 -0.43 21.18
N GLU A 80 -20.14 -1.23 22.24
CA GLU A 80 -20.13 -2.69 22.13
C GLU A 80 -21.53 -3.29 21.86
N VAL A 81 -22.60 -2.60 22.26
CA VAL A 81 -24.00 -3.12 22.21
C VAL A 81 -24.86 -2.53 21.08
N GLU A 82 -24.58 -1.29 20.66
CA GLU A 82 -25.22 -0.65 19.48
C GLU A 82 -24.69 -1.24 18.18
#